data_AF-A0A8T5INY5-F1
#
_entry.id   AF-A0A8T5INY5-F1
#
_cell.length_a   1.000
_cell.length_b   1.000
_cell.length_c   1.000
_cell.angle_alpha   90.00
_cell.angle_beta   90.00
_cell.angle_gamma   90.00
#
_symmetry.space_group_name_H-M   'P 1'
#
loop_
_entity.id
_entity.type
_entity.pdbx_description
1 polymer ?
#
loop_
_entity_poly.entity_id
_entity_poly.type
_entity_poly.pdbx_seq_one_letter_code
_entity_poly.pdbx_strand_id
1 'polypeptide(L)' 'MSVKEIKEAMEKGNVLFGIRQALKSKKLKGVFIAKDTRDGTVEKLEAAKVEFDVLKTKADLAKELNLDFECEVFSIK' A
#
# COMPACT_ATOMS: atom_id res chain seq x y z
N MET A 1 5.69 -8.04 -6.65
CA MET A 1 4.80 -7.31 -7.59
C MET A 1 5.33 -5.89 -7.79
N SER A 2 4.97 -5.17 -8.87
CA SER A 2 5.61 -3.86 -9.20
C SER A 2 4.67 -2.66 -9.04
N VAL A 3 5.24 -1.45 -8.90
CA VAL A 3 4.51 -0.15 -8.85
C VAL A 3 3.49 -0.01 -10.00
N LYS A 4 3.74 -0.65 -11.14
CA LYS A 4 2.82 -0.72 -12.29
C LYS A 4 1.45 -1.30 -11.92
N GLU A 5 1.37 -2.35 -11.10
CA GLU A 5 0.09 -2.95 -10.71
C GLU A 5 -0.73 -2.02 -9.82
N ILE A 6 -0.08 -1.25 -8.95
CA ILE A 6 -0.75 -0.20 -8.16
C ILE A 6 -1.33 0.85 -9.11
N LYS A 7 -0.56 1.26 -10.11
CA LYS A 7 -0.99 2.26 -11.09
C LYS A 7 -2.21 1.79 -11.88
N GLU A 8 -2.19 0.56 -12.39
CA GLU A 8 -3.34 -0.05 -13.06
C GLU A 8 -4.56 -0.22 -12.13
N ALA A 9 -4.33 -0.57 -10.87
CA ALA A 9 -5.39 -0.71 -9.89
C ALA A 9 -6.00 0.66 -9.50
N MET A 10 -5.21 1.73 -9.48
CA MET A 10 -5.70 3.09 -9.25
C MET A 10 -6.61 3.54 -10.40
N GLU A 11 -6.21 3.29 -11.65
CA GLU A 11 -7.05 3.59 -12.83
C GLU A 11 -8.39 2.84 -12.78
N LYS A 12 -8.40 1.63 -12.21
CA LYS A 12 -9.61 0.82 -11.99
C LYS A 12 -10.39 1.20 -10.72
N GLY A 13 -9.90 2.13 -9.90
CA GLY A 13 -10.51 2.52 -8.62
C GLY A 13 -10.47 1.45 -7.53
N ASN A 14 -9.57 0.46 -7.65
CA ASN A 14 -9.47 -0.69 -6.76
C ASN A 14 -8.27 -0.60 -5.79
N VAL A 15 -7.74 0.59 -5.56
CA VAL A 15 -6.69 0.85 -4.57
C VAL A 15 -7.29 1.45 -3.31
N LEU A 16 -6.88 0.89 -2.19
CA LEU A 16 -7.15 1.40 -0.85
C LEU A 16 -5.87 2.01 -0.29
N PHE A 17 -6.04 3.12 0.40
CA PHE A 17 -4.93 3.88 0.99
C PHE A 17 -5.00 3.78 2.51
N GLY A 18 -3.87 3.48 3.13
CA GLY A 18 -3.69 3.45 4.58
C GLY A 18 -4.02 2.10 5.23
N ILE A 19 -3.36 1.87 6.36
CA ILE A 19 -3.41 0.59 7.09
C ILE A 19 -4.81 0.21 7.56
N ARG A 20 -5.64 1.17 7.97
CA ARG A 20 -6.99 0.87 8.45
C ARG A 20 -7.84 0.22 7.37
N GLN A 21 -7.67 0.65 6.11
CA GLN A 21 -8.41 0.06 4.99
C GLN A 21 -7.85 -1.31 4.61
N ALA A 22 -6.53 -1.49 4.69
CA ALA A 22 -5.89 -2.78 4.52
C ALA A 22 -6.42 -3.80 5.55
N LEU A 23 -6.35 -3.48 6.84
CA LEU A 23 -6.79 -4.39 7.91
C LEU A 23 -8.30 -4.69 7.90
N LYS A 24 -9.12 -3.76 7.40
CA LYS A 24 -10.58 -3.94 7.31
C LYS A 24 -11.00 -4.80 6.11
N SER A 25 -10.17 -4.87 5.06
CA SER A 25 -10.48 -5.65 3.86
C SER A 25 -10.07 -7.11 4.04
N LYS A 26 -11.05 -8.01 3.98
CA LYS A 26 -10.83 -9.47 4.03
C LYS A 26 -10.35 -10.08 2.72
N LYS A 27 -10.43 -9.35 1.60
CA LYS A 27 -10.00 -9.78 0.27
C LYS A 27 -9.14 -8.69 -0.33
N LEU A 28 -7.84 -8.83 -0.15
CA LEU A 28 -6.83 -8.01 -0.80
C LEU A 28 -6.05 -8.92 -1.73
N LYS A 29 -5.88 -8.50 -2.98
CA LYS A 29 -5.01 -9.18 -3.94
C LYS A 29 -3.53 -8.97 -3.63
N GLY A 30 -3.20 -7.82 -3.04
CA GLY A 30 -1.84 -7.50 -2.65
C GLY A 30 -1.79 -6.24 -1.79
N VAL A 31 -0.86 -6.22 -0.85
CA VAL A 31 -0.54 -5.05 -0.02
C VAL A 31 0.87 -4.62 -0.32
N PHE A 32 1.09 -3.31 -0.36
CA PHE A 32 2.37 -2.70 -0.65
C PHE A 32 2.62 -1.63 0.37
N ILE A 33 3.83 -1.59 0.91
CA ILE A 33 4.22 -0.58 1.87
C ILE A 33 5.42 0.20 1.36
N ALA A 34 5.50 1.47 1.76
CA ALA A 34 6.67 2.28 1.50
C ALA A 34 7.85 1.79 2.36
N LYS A 35 9.07 1.97 1.86
CA LYS A 35 10.30 1.66 2.62
C LYS A 35 10.42 2.45 3.94
N ASP A 36 9.88 3.67 3.95
CA ASP A 36 9.89 4.59 5.11
C ASP A 36 8.68 4.38 6.03
N THR A 37 7.95 3.27 5.88
CA THR A 37 6.78 2.96 6.73
C THR A 37 7.21 2.82 8.18
N ARG A 38 6.45 3.44 9.09
CA ARG A 38 6.69 3.33 10.54
C ARG A 38 6.59 1.88 11.01
N ASP A 39 7.47 1.47 11.92
CA ASP A 39 7.49 0.11 12.47
C ASP A 39 6.13 -0.31 13.02
N GLY A 40 5.44 0.56 13.77
CA GLY A 40 4.11 0.27 14.31
C GLY A 40 3.00 0.06 13.26
N THR A 41 3.24 0.42 11.99
CA THR A 41 2.36 0.09 10.85
C THR A 41 2.73 -1.29 10.30
N VAL A 42 4.03 -1.61 10.19
CA VAL A 42 4.54 -2.92 9.77
C VAL A 42 4.08 -4.00 10.75
N GLU A 43 4.31 -3.79 12.05
CA GLU A 43 3.92 -4.73 13.12
C GLU A 43 2.44 -5.08 13.08
N LYS A 44 1.57 -4.11 12.75
CA LYS A 44 0.13 -4.34 12.62
C LYS A 44 -0.25 -5.17 11.41
N LEU A 45 0.46 -5.00 10.29
CA LEU A 45 0.25 -5.82 9.09
C LEU A 45 0.74 -7.26 9.31
N GLU A 46 1.90 -7.41 9.95
CA GLU A 46 2.45 -8.71 10.34
C GLU A 46 1.57 -9.44 11.36
N ALA A 47 1.08 -8.73 12.39
CA ALA A 47 0.15 -9.28 13.38
C ALA A 47 -1.18 -9.73 12.73
N ALA A 48 -1.60 -9.05 11.67
CA ALA A 48 -2.77 -9.43 10.88
C ALA A 48 -2.49 -10.53 9.84
N LYS A 49 -1.25 -11.03 9.75
CA LYS A 49 -0.79 -12.03 8.77
C LYS A 49 -1.09 -11.61 7.32
N VAL A 50 -0.95 -10.32 7.05
CA VAL A 50 -1.13 -9.76 5.71
C VAL A 50 0.22 -9.80 5.00
N GLU A 51 0.30 -10.47 3.86
CA GLU A 51 1.49 -10.42 3.00
C GLU A 51 1.59 -9.03 2.34
N PHE A 52 2.74 -8.39 2.48
CA PHE A 52 3.01 -7.08 1.90
C PHE A 52 4.37 -7.02 1.20
N ASP A 53 4.43 -6.23 0.14
CA ASP A 53 5.64 -5.97 -0.63
C ASP A 53 6.32 -4.63 -0.23
N VAL A 54 7.63 -4.76 0.01
CA VAL A 54 8.72 -3.77 0.07
C VAL A 54 8.86 -2.80 -1.12
N LEU A 55 8.18 -1.66 -1.21
CA LEU A 55 8.42 -0.72 -2.33
C LEU A 55 9.39 0.43 -1.99
N LYS A 56 9.35 1.50 -2.78
CA LYS A 56 10.19 2.69 -2.62
C LYS A 56 9.71 3.57 -1.46
N THR A 57 10.34 4.73 -1.27
CA THR A 57 9.93 5.69 -0.23
C THR A 57 8.57 6.32 -0.55
N LYS A 58 7.92 6.87 0.48
CA LYS A 58 6.60 7.53 0.38
C LYS A 58 6.60 8.63 -0.68
N ALA A 59 7.64 9.46 -0.68
CA ALA A 59 7.83 10.54 -1.64
C ALA A 59 7.99 10.06 -3.08
N ASP A 60 8.70 8.94 -3.31
CA ASP A 60 8.87 8.41 -4.67
C ASP A 60 7.56 7.79 -5.18
N LEU A 61 6.86 7.04 -4.33
CA LEU A 61 5.55 6.48 -4.63
C LEU A 61 4.52 7.57 -4.91
N ALA A 62 4.49 8.64 -4.11
CA ALA A 62 3.61 9.77 -4.34
C ALA A 62 3.87 10.43 -5.71
N LYS A 63 5.14 10.58 -6.11
CA LYS A 63 5.50 11.11 -7.43
C LYS A 63 5.13 10.16 -8.57
N GLU A 64 5.46 8.88 -8.45
CA GLU A 64 5.19 7.89 -9.51
C GLU A 64 3.70 7.63 -9.72
N LEU A 65 2.93 7.66 -8.63
CA LEU A 65 1.48 7.48 -8.59
C LEU A 65 0.74 8.81 -8.74
N ASN A 66 1.45 9.94 -8.81
CA ASN A 66 0.89 11.28 -8.98
C ASN A 66 -0.17 11.60 -7.90
N LEU A 67 0.17 11.29 -6.64
CA LEU A 67 -0.67 11.54 -5.46
C LEU A 67 -0.31 12.88 -4.84
N ASP A 68 -1.32 13.68 -4.49
CA ASP A 68 -1.17 14.92 -3.73
C ASP A 68 -0.83 14.69 -2.24
N PHE A 69 -0.72 13.43 -1.80
CA PHE A 69 -0.46 13.05 -0.42
C PHE A 69 0.52 11.89 -0.31
N GLU A 70 1.24 11.84 0.79
CA GLU A 70 2.14 10.74 1.12
C GLU A 70 1.36 9.61 1.79
N CYS A 71 1.45 8.40 1.22
CA CYS A 71 0.84 7.21 1.80
C CYS A 71 1.88 6.16 2.13
N GLU A 72 1.73 5.55 3.30
CA GLU A 72 2.65 4.51 3.79
C GLU A 72 2.22 3.12 3.32
N VAL A 73 0.91 2.90 3.13
CA VAL A 73 0.32 1.59 2.83
C VAL A 73 -0.65 1.71 1.67
N PHE A 74 -0.48 0.86 0.67
CA PHE A 74 -1.34 0.71 -0.50
C PHE A 74 -1.88 -0.71 -0.53
N SER A 75 -3.15 -0.89 -0.84
CA SER A 75 -3.75 -2.23 -0.92
C SER A 75 -4.63 -2.34 -2.16
N ILE A 76 -4.48 -3.42 -2.90
CA ILE A 76 -5.26 -3.70 -4.10
C ILE A 76 -6.39 -4.67 -3.74
N LYS A 77 -7.62 -4.33 -4.13
CA LYS A 77 -8.79 -5.23 -4.04
C LYS A 77 -8.81 -6.30 -5.13
#